data_AF-A0A4D6H990-F1
#
_entry.id   AF-A0A4D6H990-F1
#
_cell.length_a   1.000
_cell.length_b   1.000
_cell.length_c   1.000
_cell.angle_alpha   90.00
_cell.angle_beta   90.00
_cell.angle_gamma   90.00
#
_symmetry.space_group_name_H-M   'P 1'
#
loop_
_entity.id
_entity.type
_entity.pdbx_description
1 polymer ?
#
loop_
_entity_poly.entity_id
_entity_poly.type
_entity_poly.pdbx_seq_one_letter_code
_entity_poly.pdbx_strand_id
1 'polypeptide(L)'
;MRRTAVIAATVLALALVFGGIFVVFTEPAIQNAPEPDSGERQLYRFEGDESGVWNYLSPSKGFRERSPINVVVRADADTVVTALKSSGESTWNQTDPADMHADPEDPFPRQINLSNTAIDWGETTGTARYAYVYDGTGDPWTDGEWIRETDQLHNGDYYGHRTHIRLYESPVPEEEPWVAMQVHTEHFDWFTLRHAVDGVEEGQRQVEQEFMSLENVDVVWRAYLSNGDRSDADGWATFVELTITLPGLLVGWISMRDVWRRRLTSVDRARVRRIRGRLSVQQALLMLSIVAIVLGVRAGGILLEWSTDLSMHAIAAVLYPFISLGIPIVTYVFSHRLTRRMDAAVTASGALGIAFLLDYGYLGVEVLPIEIVVQRTGIILALGLIAGGAAKRATRERRLNRLLVSGLLLWVGLLVATLFQFI
;
A
#
# COMPACT_ATOMS: atom_id res chain seq x y z
N MET A 1 6.03 30.53 -27.21
CA MET A 1 6.87 29.39 -26.78
C MET A 1 7.53 29.65 -25.42
N ARG A 2 8.33 30.72 -25.24
CA ARG A 2 9.00 31.04 -23.95
C ARG A 2 8.10 30.98 -22.70
N ARG A 3 6.94 31.64 -22.71
CA ARG A 3 6.02 31.64 -21.54
C ARG A 3 5.41 30.27 -21.22
N THR A 4 5.19 29.43 -22.24
CA THR A 4 4.67 28.07 -22.06
C THR A 4 5.73 27.15 -21.44
N ALA A 5 6.98 27.27 -21.91
CA ALA A 5 8.12 26.53 -21.36
C ALA A 5 8.38 26.90 -19.89
N VAL A 6 8.28 28.18 -19.54
CA VAL A 6 8.43 28.63 -18.15
C VAL A 6 7.36 28.01 -17.24
N ILE A 7 6.09 27.98 -17.66
CA ILE A 7 5.03 27.34 -16.87
C ILE A 7 5.32 25.86 -16.69
N ALA A 8 5.63 25.13 -17.77
CA ALA A 8 5.94 23.71 -17.70
C ALA A 8 7.15 23.43 -16.78
N ALA A 9 8.21 24.24 -16.87
CA ALA A 9 9.38 24.12 -16.02
C ALA A 9 9.08 24.42 -14.53
N THR A 10 8.26 25.43 -14.24
CA THR A 10 7.84 25.74 -12.86
C THR A 10 6.99 24.62 -12.27
N VAL A 11 6.04 24.08 -13.05
CA VAL A 11 5.20 22.96 -12.62
C VAL A 11 6.05 21.71 -12.42
N LEU A 12 6.99 21.43 -13.32
CA LEU A 12 7.92 20.31 -13.17
C LEU A 12 8.77 20.46 -11.91
N ALA A 13 9.34 21.64 -11.67
CA ALA A 13 10.12 21.89 -10.46
C ALA A 13 9.26 21.69 -9.19
N LEU A 14 8.01 22.13 -9.19
CA LEU A 14 7.10 21.91 -8.07
C LEU A 14 6.75 20.42 -7.89
N ALA A 15 6.47 19.71 -8.99
CA ALA A 15 6.21 18.29 -8.96
C ALA A 15 7.43 17.52 -8.41
N LEU A 16 8.65 17.88 -8.82
CA LEU A 16 9.90 17.32 -8.31
C LEU A 16 10.13 17.65 -6.84
N VAL A 17 9.69 18.80 -6.33
CA VAL A 17 9.75 19.10 -4.90
C VAL A 17 8.85 18.15 -4.11
N PHE A 18 7.61 17.92 -4.55
CA PHE A 18 6.73 16.93 -3.91
C PHE A 18 7.27 15.50 -4.07
N GLY A 19 7.75 15.14 -5.27
CA GLY A 19 8.42 13.88 -5.53
C GLY A 19 9.61 13.66 -4.60
N GLY A 20 10.48 14.65 -4.45
CA GLY A 20 11.62 14.60 -3.54
C GLY A 20 11.23 14.49 -2.07
N ILE A 21 10.10 15.07 -1.65
CA ILE A 21 9.53 14.81 -0.32
C ILE A 21 9.14 13.34 -0.20
N PHE A 22 8.51 12.76 -1.22
CA PHE A 22 8.15 11.33 -1.22
C PHE A 22 9.37 10.39 -1.27
N VAL A 23 10.46 10.78 -1.94
CA VAL A 23 11.72 9.99 -1.97
C VAL A 23 12.34 9.80 -0.57
N VAL A 24 12.09 10.72 0.37
CA VAL A 24 12.54 10.53 1.77
C VAL A 24 11.89 9.31 2.43
N PHE A 25 10.74 8.88 1.90
CA PHE A 25 9.99 7.72 2.32
C PHE A 25 10.22 6.52 1.38
N THR A 26 11.25 6.49 0.52
CA THR A 26 11.47 5.32 -0.36
C THR A 26 12.59 4.45 0.19
N GLU A 27 12.35 3.14 0.32
CA GLU A 27 13.40 2.15 0.50
C GLU A 27 13.64 1.34 -0.78
N PRO A 28 14.90 1.07 -1.15
CA PRO A 28 15.22 0.28 -2.33
C PRO A 28 14.92 -1.20 -2.08
N ALA A 29 13.70 -1.65 -2.38
CA ALA A 29 13.36 -3.06 -2.32
C ALA A 29 13.72 -3.76 -3.66
N ILE A 30 14.55 -4.82 -3.59
CA ILE A 30 14.72 -5.71 -4.75
C ILE A 30 13.45 -6.55 -4.87
N GLN A 31 12.63 -6.26 -5.87
CA GLN A 31 11.33 -6.93 -6.01
C GLN A 31 11.43 -8.32 -6.68
N ASN A 32 12.47 -8.55 -7.49
CA ASN A 32 12.71 -9.81 -8.21
C ASN A 32 14.20 -10.20 -8.15
N ALA A 33 14.69 -10.78 -7.05
CA ALA A 33 16.03 -11.39 -7.11
C ALA A 33 15.96 -12.72 -7.88
N PRO A 34 17.11 -13.16 -8.44
CA PRO A 34 17.23 -14.47 -9.06
C PRO A 34 16.84 -15.57 -8.07
N GLU A 35 16.53 -16.75 -8.60
CA GLU A 35 16.41 -17.94 -7.76
C GLU A 35 17.76 -18.21 -7.06
N PRO A 36 17.78 -18.42 -5.74
CA PRO A 36 19.00 -18.63 -4.99
C PRO A 36 19.60 -19.98 -5.35
N ASP A 37 20.94 -20.02 -5.32
CA ASP A 37 21.69 -21.26 -5.45
C ASP A 37 21.29 -22.23 -4.33
N SER A 38 21.35 -23.53 -4.59
CA SER A 38 20.87 -24.55 -3.65
C SER A 38 21.56 -24.50 -2.27
N GLY A 39 22.77 -23.94 -2.19
CA GLY A 39 23.53 -23.77 -0.95
C GLY A 39 23.15 -22.55 -0.12
N GLU A 40 22.35 -21.63 -0.67
CA GLU A 40 21.92 -20.39 0.01
C GLU A 40 20.51 -20.54 0.63
N ARG A 41 19.80 -21.62 0.28
CA ARG A 41 18.46 -21.90 0.78
C ARG A 41 18.49 -22.36 2.23
N GLN A 42 17.65 -21.76 3.05
CA GLN A 42 17.54 -22.08 4.47
C GLN A 42 16.13 -22.49 4.84
N LEU A 43 15.99 -23.70 5.37
CA LEU A 43 14.74 -24.17 5.95
C LEU A 43 14.74 -23.83 7.44
N TYR A 44 13.72 -23.14 7.91
CA TYR A 44 13.51 -22.93 9.33
C TYR A 44 12.80 -24.13 9.94
N ARG A 45 13.31 -24.59 11.08
CA ARG A 45 12.71 -25.64 11.92
C ARG A 45 12.74 -25.20 13.36
N PHE A 46 11.72 -25.61 14.09
CA PHE A 46 11.68 -25.48 15.54
C PHE A 46 12.63 -26.49 16.20
N GLU A 47 13.14 -26.17 17.39
CA GLU A 47 14.04 -27.10 18.10
C GLU A 47 13.27 -28.35 18.53
N GLY A 48 13.67 -29.51 18.02
CA GLY A 48 13.00 -30.80 18.25
C GLY A 48 12.13 -31.27 17.08
N ASP A 49 11.85 -30.41 16.11
CA ASP A 49 10.94 -30.68 15.00
C ASP A 49 11.74 -31.09 13.74
N GLU A 50 11.25 -32.07 12.99
CA GLU A 50 11.83 -32.50 11.71
C GLU A 50 11.26 -31.71 10.52
N SER A 51 10.01 -31.27 10.64
CA SER A 51 9.32 -30.43 9.66
C SER A 51 9.81 -28.99 9.68
N GLY A 52 9.60 -28.27 8.58
CA GLY A 52 10.02 -26.88 8.48
C GLY A 52 9.50 -26.15 7.27
N VAL A 53 9.80 -24.85 7.22
CA VAL A 53 9.35 -23.93 6.16
C VAL A 53 10.52 -23.16 5.59
N TRP A 54 10.51 -22.93 4.28
CA TRP A 54 11.48 -22.04 3.66
C TRP A 54 11.23 -20.59 4.07
N ASN A 55 12.28 -19.83 4.36
CA ASN A 55 12.21 -18.47 4.94
C ASN A 55 11.57 -17.38 4.04
N TYR A 56 11.13 -17.75 2.83
CA TYR A 56 10.44 -16.89 1.88
C TYR A 56 9.20 -17.54 1.29
N LEU A 57 8.26 -16.67 0.93
CA LEU A 57 7.14 -16.98 0.06
C LEU A 57 7.48 -16.64 -1.39
N SER A 58 6.98 -17.46 -2.30
CA SER A 58 7.21 -17.34 -3.73
C SER A 58 5.95 -16.97 -4.51
N PRO A 59 6.05 -16.20 -5.61
CA PRO A 59 4.93 -15.95 -6.52
C PRO A 59 4.55 -17.18 -7.36
N SER A 60 5.37 -18.23 -7.35
CA SER A 60 5.16 -19.45 -8.15
C SER A 60 5.71 -20.66 -7.41
N LYS A 61 5.37 -21.89 -7.82
CA LYS A 61 5.98 -23.11 -7.28
C LYS A 61 7.45 -23.24 -7.72
N GLY A 62 8.34 -22.54 -7.03
CA GLY A 62 9.78 -22.45 -7.28
C GLY A 62 10.44 -21.45 -6.33
N PHE A 63 11.76 -21.50 -6.15
CA PHE A 63 12.44 -20.78 -5.06
C PHE A 63 12.69 -19.29 -5.38
N ARG A 64 11.65 -18.53 -5.76
CA ARG A 64 11.77 -17.08 -5.92
C ARG A 64 11.48 -16.39 -4.60
N GLU A 65 12.50 -15.76 -4.03
CA GLU A 65 12.40 -15.07 -2.75
C GLU A 65 11.57 -13.79 -2.90
N ARG A 66 10.25 -13.79 -2.72
CA ARG A 66 9.46 -12.56 -2.95
C ARG A 66 9.11 -11.84 -1.66
N SER A 67 8.63 -12.59 -0.69
CA SER A 67 8.14 -12.04 0.56
C SER A 67 8.71 -12.83 1.73
N PRO A 68 9.31 -12.16 2.72
CA PRO A 68 9.88 -12.86 3.87
C PRO A 68 8.78 -13.41 4.77
N ILE A 69 9.03 -14.58 5.36
CA ILE A 69 8.30 -15.03 6.55
C ILE A 69 8.88 -14.30 7.75
N ASN A 70 8.02 -13.63 8.52
CA ASN A 70 8.44 -12.74 9.59
C ASN A 70 7.85 -13.07 10.96
N VAL A 71 6.86 -13.97 11.03
CA VAL A 71 6.38 -14.54 12.30
C VAL A 71 6.17 -16.05 12.13
N VAL A 72 6.56 -16.85 13.12
CA VAL A 72 6.22 -18.28 13.17
C VAL A 72 5.80 -18.65 14.58
N VAL A 73 4.67 -19.34 14.70
CA VAL A 73 4.05 -19.69 15.97
C VAL A 73 3.97 -21.20 16.09
N ARG A 74 4.42 -21.77 17.20
CA ARG A 74 4.29 -23.20 17.47
C ARG A 74 2.90 -23.50 18.05
N ALA A 75 1.90 -23.59 17.17
CA ALA A 75 0.53 -24.01 17.43
C ALA A 75 -0.17 -24.34 16.10
N ASP A 76 -1.34 -24.97 16.15
CA ASP A 76 -2.21 -25.17 14.97
C ASP A 76 -2.89 -23.87 14.51
N ALA A 77 -3.36 -23.83 13.26
CA ALA A 77 -3.94 -22.62 12.66
C ALA A 77 -5.18 -22.11 13.41
N ASP A 78 -6.06 -23.00 13.86
CA ASP A 78 -7.28 -22.62 14.58
C ASP A 78 -6.96 -21.95 15.93
N THR A 79 -5.96 -22.47 16.64
CA THR A 79 -5.45 -21.89 17.88
C THR A 79 -4.86 -20.49 17.64
N VAL A 80 -4.04 -20.32 16.59
CA VAL A 80 -3.43 -19.02 16.25
C VAL A 80 -4.50 -18.00 15.87
N VAL A 81 -5.46 -18.38 15.02
CA VAL A 81 -6.58 -17.52 14.61
C VAL A 81 -7.43 -17.11 15.81
N THR A 82 -7.71 -18.05 16.71
CA THR A 82 -8.47 -17.78 17.93
C THR A 82 -7.72 -16.86 18.88
N ALA A 83 -6.41 -17.05 19.05
CA ALA A 83 -5.56 -16.19 19.87
C ALA A 83 -5.53 -14.75 19.34
N LEU A 84 -5.33 -14.57 18.02
CA LEU A 84 -5.34 -13.24 17.39
C LEU A 84 -6.71 -12.57 17.46
N LYS A 85 -7.80 -13.31 17.26
CA LYS A 85 -9.17 -12.75 17.39
C LYS A 85 -9.57 -12.43 18.83
N SER A 86 -8.91 -13.04 19.82
CA SER A 86 -9.17 -12.80 21.24
C SER A 86 -8.22 -11.79 21.87
N SER A 87 -7.17 -11.36 21.17
CA SER A 87 -6.31 -10.26 21.60
C SER A 87 -7.14 -8.97 21.64
N GLY A 88 -7.07 -8.26 22.77
CA GLY A 88 -8.03 -7.20 23.05
C GLY A 88 -7.86 -5.94 22.22
N GLU A 89 -6.61 -5.57 21.92
CA GLU A 89 -6.33 -4.26 21.35
C GLU A 89 -6.67 -4.16 19.85
N SER A 90 -6.93 -5.28 19.18
CA SER A 90 -7.03 -5.42 17.72
C SER A 90 -8.31 -6.12 17.29
N THR A 91 -8.90 -5.67 16.18
CA THR A 91 -10.12 -6.23 15.60
C THR A 91 -9.79 -7.14 14.43
N TRP A 92 -9.08 -8.24 14.69
CA TRP A 92 -8.74 -9.20 13.65
C TRP A 92 -9.98 -9.90 13.10
N ASN A 93 -10.16 -9.82 11.79
CA ASN A 93 -11.22 -10.48 11.06
C ASN A 93 -10.63 -11.43 10.01
N GLN A 94 -11.34 -12.53 9.73
CA GLN A 94 -11.03 -13.36 8.58
C GLN A 94 -11.38 -12.61 7.29
N THR A 95 -10.53 -12.71 6.28
CA THR A 95 -10.79 -12.17 4.96
C THR A 95 -11.90 -12.98 4.28
N ASP A 96 -12.90 -12.32 3.68
CA ASP A 96 -13.97 -13.00 2.95
C ASP A 96 -13.37 -13.83 1.79
N PRO A 97 -13.81 -15.09 1.57
CA PRO A 97 -13.37 -15.89 0.44
C PRO A 97 -13.45 -15.19 -0.93
N ALA A 98 -14.40 -14.28 -1.13
CA ALA A 98 -14.53 -13.49 -2.36
C ALA A 98 -13.45 -12.41 -2.53
N ASP A 99 -12.82 -12.00 -1.43
CA ASP A 99 -11.75 -11.00 -1.38
C ASP A 99 -10.35 -11.64 -1.20
N MET A 100 -10.29 -12.97 -1.06
CA MET A 100 -9.04 -13.74 -1.09
C MET A 100 -8.41 -13.72 -2.51
N HIS A 101 -7.11 -14.04 -2.57
CA HIS A 101 -6.36 -14.07 -3.82
C HIS A 101 -6.92 -15.11 -4.82
N ALA A 102 -7.11 -14.71 -6.08
CA ALA A 102 -7.54 -15.63 -7.13
C ALA A 102 -6.43 -16.61 -7.52
N ASP A 103 -6.81 -17.79 -8.02
CA ASP A 103 -5.88 -18.79 -8.52
C ASP A 103 -5.21 -18.29 -9.82
N PRO A 104 -3.88 -18.26 -9.94
CA PRO A 104 -3.23 -17.97 -11.21
C PRO A 104 -3.58 -18.96 -12.35
N GLU A 105 -4.13 -20.14 -12.04
CA GLU A 105 -4.66 -21.11 -13.00
C GLU A 105 -6.14 -20.91 -13.38
N ASP A 106 -6.85 -19.95 -12.76
CA ASP A 106 -8.22 -19.61 -13.14
C ASP A 106 -8.24 -18.92 -14.54
N PRO A 107 -9.22 -19.23 -15.41
CA PRO A 107 -9.18 -18.83 -16.82
C PRO A 107 -9.51 -17.35 -17.03
N PHE A 108 -8.55 -16.47 -16.77
CA PHE A 108 -8.58 -15.06 -17.18
C PHE A 108 -7.75 -14.84 -18.46
N PRO A 109 -8.06 -13.79 -19.27
CA PRO A 109 -7.43 -13.60 -20.56
C PRO A 109 -5.92 -13.36 -20.42
N ARG A 110 -5.17 -14.40 -20.78
CA ARG A 110 -3.72 -14.46 -21.05
C ARG A 110 -3.14 -13.07 -21.35
N GLN A 111 -2.42 -12.50 -20.39
CA GLN A 111 -1.68 -11.25 -20.59
C GLN A 111 -0.68 -11.42 -21.74
N ILE A 112 -0.72 -10.52 -22.71
CA ILE A 112 0.22 -10.51 -23.83
C ILE A 112 1.51 -9.85 -23.35
N ASN A 113 2.52 -10.68 -23.14
CA ASN A 113 3.86 -10.30 -22.71
C ASN A 113 4.66 -9.77 -23.92
N LEU A 114 4.66 -8.45 -24.15
CA LEU A 114 5.31 -7.81 -25.31
C LEU A 114 6.73 -7.29 -25.05
N SER A 115 7.29 -7.54 -23.87
CA SER A 115 8.67 -7.21 -23.52
C SER A 115 9.20 -8.19 -22.50
N ASN A 116 10.34 -8.84 -22.77
CA ASN A 116 11.06 -9.77 -21.87
C ASN A 116 11.61 -9.11 -20.58
N THR A 117 10.91 -8.13 -20.04
CA THR A 117 11.09 -7.51 -18.73
C THR A 117 9.80 -7.72 -17.92
N ALA A 118 9.23 -8.92 -18.04
CA ALA A 118 7.90 -9.26 -17.55
C ALA A 118 7.85 -9.15 -16.02
N ILE A 119 7.17 -8.11 -15.56
CA ILE A 119 6.89 -7.93 -14.15
C ILE A 119 5.55 -8.62 -13.87
N ASP A 120 5.57 -9.63 -13.02
CA ASP A 120 4.39 -10.42 -12.67
C ASP A 120 3.65 -9.71 -11.52
N TRP A 121 2.81 -8.75 -11.87
CA TRP A 121 1.97 -7.99 -10.94
C TRP A 121 0.53 -8.53 -11.01
N GLY A 122 0.13 -9.38 -10.07
CA GLY A 122 -1.22 -9.94 -10.03
C GLY A 122 -2.22 -9.06 -9.26
N GLU A 123 -3.37 -8.85 -9.89
CA GLU A 123 -4.73 -8.53 -9.39
C GLU A 123 -4.97 -7.55 -8.23
N THR A 124 -6.12 -6.86 -8.27
CA THR A 124 -6.65 -6.04 -7.16
C THR A 124 -6.94 -6.82 -5.89
N THR A 125 -7.03 -8.15 -5.98
CA THR A 125 -7.18 -9.11 -4.88
C THR A 125 -5.84 -9.41 -4.21
N GLY A 126 -4.69 -9.10 -4.81
CA GLY A 126 -3.36 -9.58 -4.39
C GLY A 126 -2.97 -10.88 -5.10
N THR A 127 -1.68 -11.13 -5.27
CA THR A 127 -1.16 -12.30 -5.99
C THR A 127 -0.98 -13.46 -5.02
N ALA A 128 -1.43 -14.67 -5.39
CA ALA A 128 -1.18 -15.90 -4.63
C ALA A 128 0.31 -16.03 -4.26
N ARG A 129 0.57 -16.49 -3.03
CA ARG A 129 1.92 -16.71 -2.52
C ARG A 129 2.01 -18.17 -2.07
N TYR A 130 3.04 -18.85 -2.54
CA TYR A 130 3.30 -20.23 -2.18
C TYR A 130 4.38 -20.28 -1.09
N ALA A 131 4.13 -21.03 -0.04
CA ALA A 131 5.15 -21.43 0.92
C ALA A 131 5.69 -22.81 0.52
N TYR A 132 7.00 -23.00 0.65
CA TYR A 132 7.60 -24.33 0.54
C TYR A 132 7.76 -24.91 1.93
N VAL A 133 7.12 -26.04 2.17
CA VAL A 133 7.11 -26.75 3.45
C VAL A 133 7.69 -28.15 3.30
N TYR A 134 8.33 -28.63 4.34
CA TYR A 134 8.97 -29.93 4.37
C TYR A 134 8.49 -30.68 5.60
N ASP A 135 8.12 -31.94 5.44
CA ASP A 135 7.48 -32.76 6.47
C ASP A 135 8.46 -33.50 7.39
N GLY A 136 9.77 -33.41 7.12
CA GLY A 136 10.79 -34.14 7.88
C GLY A 136 11.36 -35.35 7.15
N THR A 137 10.67 -35.87 6.13
CA THR A 137 11.03 -37.12 5.46
C THR A 137 11.72 -36.94 4.11
N GLY A 138 12.91 -37.52 3.95
CA GLY A 138 13.67 -37.50 2.69
C GLY A 138 14.66 -36.35 2.56
N ASP A 139 14.79 -35.79 1.36
CA ASP A 139 15.62 -34.63 1.07
C ASP A 139 14.78 -33.33 1.14
N PRO A 140 15.17 -32.36 1.99
CA PRO A 140 14.42 -31.13 2.20
C PRO A 140 14.14 -30.30 0.96
N TRP A 141 14.89 -30.45 -0.13
CA TRP A 141 14.79 -29.60 -1.32
C TRP A 141 14.21 -30.31 -2.53
N THR A 142 13.94 -31.62 -2.44
CA THR A 142 13.25 -32.39 -3.48
C THR A 142 11.92 -32.97 -3.03
N ASP A 143 11.78 -33.25 -1.73
CA ASP A 143 10.65 -34.02 -1.19
C ASP A 143 9.65 -33.14 -0.42
N GLY A 144 9.92 -31.84 -0.27
CA GLY A 144 8.96 -30.88 0.26
C GLY A 144 7.91 -30.44 -0.76
N GLU A 145 6.87 -29.76 -0.27
CA GLU A 145 5.69 -29.38 -1.04
C GLU A 145 5.46 -27.88 -1.05
N TRP A 146 4.77 -27.40 -2.10
CA TRP A 146 4.34 -26.01 -2.22
C TRP A 146 2.88 -25.89 -1.83
N ILE A 147 2.63 -25.24 -0.70
CA ILE A 147 1.29 -25.00 -0.17
C ILE A 147 0.83 -23.56 -0.41
N ARG A 148 -0.48 -23.36 -0.39
CA ARG A 148 -1.12 -22.03 -0.41
C ARG A 148 -1.42 -21.57 1.01
N GLU A 149 -1.94 -20.35 1.13
CA GLU A 149 -2.43 -19.80 2.38
C GLU A 149 -3.50 -20.72 2.98
N THR A 150 -3.32 -21.10 4.26
CA THR A 150 -4.30 -21.86 5.06
C THR A 150 -5.47 -20.95 5.47
N ASP A 151 -5.16 -19.74 5.93
CA ASP A 151 -6.13 -18.70 6.29
C ASP A 151 -5.53 -17.30 6.07
N GLN A 152 -6.38 -16.28 6.03
CA GLN A 152 -5.98 -14.87 5.93
C GLN A 152 -6.75 -14.02 6.94
N LEU A 153 -6.02 -13.21 7.69
CA LEU A 153 -6.59 -12.29 8.67
C LEU A 153 -6.24 -10.85 8.33
N HIS A 154 -7.12 -9.92 8.66
CA HIS A 154 -6.85 -8.49 8.57
C HIS A 154 -7.33 -7.73 9.82
N ASN A 155 -6.65 -6.63 10.12
CA ASN A 155 -7.02 -5.68 11.17
C ASN A 155 -6.96 -4.26 10.60
N GLY A 156 -8.11 -3.61 10.42
CA GLY A 156 -8.25 -2.29 9.78
C GLY A 156 -9.24 -2.29 8.61
N ASP A 157 -9.22 -1.22 7.81
CA ASP A 157 -10.17 -1.00 6.71
C ASP A 157 -9.53 -1.25 5.34
N TYR A 158 -10.23 -1.92 4.44
CA TYR A 158 -9.77 -2.23 3.08
C TYR A 158 -9.42 -0.96 2.29
N TYR A 159 -10.27 0.06 2.32
CA TYR A 159 -10.01 1.34 1.63
C TYR A 159 -9.22 2.36 2.46
N GLY A 160 -8.89 1.98 3.68
CA GLY A 160 -8.06 2.74 4.61
C GLY A 160 -6.67 2.14 4.68
N HIS A 161 -6.27 1.83 5.90
CA HIS A 161 -5.03 1.17 6.26
C HIS A 161 -5.39 -0.09 7.04
N ARG A 162 -4.68 -1.18 6.78
CA ARG A 162 -4.85 -2.43 7.53
C ARG A 162 -3.54 -3.18 7.66
N THR A 163 -3.46 -3.98 8.71
CA THR A 163 -2.46 -5.05 8.81
C THR A 163 -3.08 -6.32 8.28
N HIS A 164 -2.34 -7.05 7.45
CA HIS A 164 -2.76 -8.28 6.82
C HIS A 164 -1.81 -9.42 7.19
N ILE A 165 -2.37 -10.59 7.47
CA ILE A 165 -1.65 -11.82 7.80
C ILE A 165 -2.05 -12.89 6.80
N ARG A 166 -1.05 -13.52 6.17
CA ARG A 166 -1.21 -14.81 5.48
C ARG A 166 -0.64 -15.91 6.36
N LEU A 167 -1.43 -16.93 6.66
CA LEU A 167 -1.06 -18.06 7.50
C LEU A 167 -0.75 -19.29 6.62
N TYR A 168 0.31 -20.01 6.96
CA TYR A 168 0.71 -21.26 6.32
C TYR A 168 0.96 -22.30 7.41
N GLU A 169 0.15 -23.34 7.42
CA GLU A 169 0.21 -24.40 8.42
C GLU A 169 1.27 -25.46 8.09
N SER A 170 1.79 -26.10 9.13
CA SER A 170 2.66 -27.28 9.05
C SER A 170 2.06 -28.36 8.15
N PRO A 171 2.89 -29.09 7.36
CA PRO A 171 2.43 -30.24 6.59
C PRO A 171 2.04 -31.45 7.46
N VAL A 172 2.46 -31.46 8.73
CA VAL A 172 2.19 -32.52 9.72
C VAL A 172 1.63 -31.94 11.02
N PRO A 173 0.47 -31.23 10.97
CA PRO A 173 -0.01 -30.41 12.08
C PRO A 173 -0.43 -31.21 13.32
N GLU A 174 -0.75 -32.50 13.17
CA GLU A 174 -1.08 -33.39 14.30
C GLU A 174 0.15 -33.80 15.12
N GLU A 175 1.35 -33.77 14.51
CA GLU A 175 2.60 -34.24 15.09
C GLU A 175 3.50 -33.06 15.51
N GLU A 176 3.67 -32.11 14.60
CA GLU A 176 4.51 -30.91 14.76
C GLU A 176 3.70 -29.66 14.39
N PRO A 177 2.86 -29.15 15.31
CA PRO A 177 1.99 -28.01 15.06
C PRO A 177 2.78 -26.71 15.05
N TRP A 178 2.88 -26.11 13.86
CA TRP A 178 3.36 -24.75 13.69
C TRP A 178 2.63 -24.05 12.55
N VAL A 179 2.62 -22.72 12.62
CA VAL A 179 2.07 -21.82 11.61
C VAL A 179 3.10 -20.76 11.30
N ALA A 180 3.51 -20.70 10.04
CA ALA A 180 4.34 -19.63 9.51
C ALA A 180 3.44 -18.51 8.96
N MET A 181 3.86 -17.27 9.17
CA MET A 181 3.09 -16.10 8.79
C MET A 181 3.92 -15.11 8.00
N GLN A 182 3.27 -14.53 7.00
CA GLN A 182 3.64 -13.25 6.44
C GLN A 182 2.69 -12.20 7.00
N VAL A 183 3.23 -11.27 7.77
CA VAL A 183 2.52 -10.13 8.33
C VAL A 183 3.02 -8.85 7.65
N HIS A 184 2.12 -8.03 7.13
CA HIS A 184 2.48 -6.74 6.55
C HIS A 184 1.37 -5.72 6.70
N THR A 185 1.73 -4.44 6.75
CA THR A 185 0.77 -3.33 6.64
C THR A 185 0.58 -2.95 5.18
N GLU A 186 -0.66 -2.58 4.84
CA GLU A 186 -1.02 -2.17 3.48
C GLU A 186 -2.10 -1.09 3.47
N HIS A 187 -2.16 -0.35 2.37
CA HIS A 187 -3.23 0.59 2.07
C HIS A 187 -3.69 0.51 0.63
N PHE A 188 -4.97 0.81 0.40
CA PHE A 188 -5.49 0.98 -0.95
C PHE A 188 -5.11 2.34 -1.53
N ASP A 189 -4.41 2.31 -2.66
CA ASP A 189 -4.01 3.47 -3.44
C ASP A 189 -5.00 3.71 -4.59
N TRP A 190 -5.81 4.74 -4.43
CA TRP A 190 -6.86 5.12 -5.38
C TRP A 190 -6.39 5.55 -6.76
N PHE A 191 -5.11 5.87 -6.94
CA PHE A 191 -4.57 6.31 -8.22
C PHE A 191 -3.90 5.17 -8.99
N THR A 192 -3.54 4.10 -8.30
CA THR A 192 -3.10 2.85 -8.93
C THR A 192 -4.20 1.80 -8.98
N LEU A 193 -5.26 1.97 -8.16
CA LEU A 193 -6.30 0.97 -7.89
C LEU A 193 -5.70 -0.32 -7.34
N ARG A 194 -4.75 -0.23 -6.41
CA ARG A 194 -4.05 -1.39 -5.84
C ARG A 194 -3.76 -1.20 -4.37
N HIS A 195 -3.53 -2.32 -3.69
CA HIS A 195 -2.87 -2.32 -2.39
C HIS A 195 -1.37 -2.07 -2.59
N ALA A 196 -0.86 -1.09 -1.86
CA ALA A 196 0.55 -0.92 -1.64
C ALA A 196 0.89 -1.51 -0.27
N VAL A 197 1.97 -2.29 -0.23
CA VAL A 197 2.52 -2.84 1.02
C VAL A 197 3.53 -1.83 1.55
N ASP A 198 3.37 -1.45 2.81
CA ASP A 198 4.01 -0.27 3.38
C ASP A 198 5.05 -0.63 4.45
N GLY A 199 4.88 -1.77 5.12
CA GLY A 199 5.81 -2.20 6.15
C GLY A 199 5.60 -3.64 6.63
N VAL A 200 6.65 -4.44 6.56
CA VAL A 200 6.75 -5.80 7.09
C VAL A 200 7.15 -5.76 8.56
N GLU A 201 8.06 -4.85 8.94
CA GLU A 201 8.50 -4.71 10.34
C GLU A 201 7.40 -4.17 11.23
N GLU A 202 6.62 -3.19 10.77
CA GLU A 202 5.51 -2.62 11.52
C GLU A 202 4.44 -3.69 11.79
N GLY A 203 4.10 -4.47 10.76
CA GLY A 203 3.16 -5.58 10.88
C GLY A 203 3.67 -6.65 11.86
N GLN A 204 4.92 -7.08 11.73
CA GLN A 204 5.57 -8.01 12.65
C GLN A 204 5.53 -7.50 14.09
N ARG A 205 5.82 -6.22 14.30
CA ARG A 205 5.86 -5.61 15.64
C ARG A 205 4.47 -5.54 16.28
N GLN A 206 3.43 -5.28 15.49
CA GLN A 206 2.06 -5.32 16.00
C GLN A 206 1.70 -6.73 16.49
N VAL A 207 1.92 -7.74 15.65
CA VAL A 207 1.63 -9.14 16.03
C VAL A 207 2.51 -9.60 17.20
N GLU A 208 3.78 -9.20 17.23
CA GLU A 208 4.69 -9.43 18.36
C GLU A 208 4.16 -8.80 19.65
N GLN A 209 3.73 -7.54 19.61
CA GLN A 209 3.14 -6.85 20.77
C GLN A 209 1.85 -7.51 21.24
N GLU A 210 1.00 -7.94 20.31
CA GLU A 210 -0.23 -8.64 20.64
C GLU A 210 0.07 -9.96 21.36
N PHE A 211 0.98 -10.79 20.83
CA PHE A 211 1.41 -12.01 21.52
C PHE A 211 2.08 -11.70 22.86
N MET A 212 2.91 -10.66 22.98
CA MET A 212 3.49 -10.24 24.27
C MET A 212 2.45 -9.71 25.27
N SER A 213 1.32 -9.18 24.79
CA SER A 213 0.22 -8.70 25.63
C SER A 213 -0.66 -9.83 26.16
N LEU A 214 -0.59 -11.01 25.55
CA LEU A 214 -1.22 -12.21 26.07
C LEU A 214 -0.47 -12.65 27.32
N GLU A 215 -1.18 -12.80 28.44
CA GLU A 215 -0.59 -13.21 29.73
C GLU A 215 -0.02 -14.65 29.70
N ASN A 216 -0.15 -15.37 28.59
CA ASN A 216 0.08 -16.81 28.43
C ASN A 216 1.03 -17.18 27.27
N VAL A 217 1.94 -16.28 26.91
CA VAL A 217 3.09 -16.64 26.06
C VAL A 217 4.29 -16.98 26.94
N ASP A 218 4.81 -18.21 26.80
CA ASP A 218 5.97 -18.68 27.57
C ASP A 218 7.24 -17.94 27.14
N VAL A 219 7.48 -17.86 25.83
CA VAL A 219 8.63 -17.18 25.25
C VAL A 219 8.25 -16.53 23.92
N VAL A 220 8.50 -15.22 23.81
CA VAL A 220 8.66 -14.54 22.52
C VAL A 220 10.14 -14.29 22.32
N TRP A 221 10.69 -14.74 21.20
CA TRP A 221 12.07 -14.44 20.84
C TRP A 221 12.16 -14.10 19.36
N ARG A 222 13.26 -13.46 18.96
CA ARG A 222 13.57 -13.22 17.55
C ARG A 222 14.72 -14.14 17.14
N ALA A 223 14.61 -14.75 15.97
CA ALA A 223 15.71 -15.45 15.34
C ALA A 223 16.05 -14.80 13.99
N TYR A 224 17.34 -14.73 13.70
CA TYR A 224 17.81 -14.18 12.44
C TYR A 224 17.65 -15.23 11.33
N LEU A 225 16.76 -14.96 10.37
CA LEU A 225 16.49 -15.83 9.23
C LEU A 225 17.23 -15.41 7.97
N SER A 226 18.08 -14.37 8.07
CA SER A 226 18.82 -13.81 6.94
C SER A 226 17.93 -13.43 5.76
N ASN A 227 16.69 -12.99 6.03
CA ASN A 227 15.68 -12.68 5.01
C ASN A 227 15.37 -11.18 4.84
N GLY A 228 16.31 -10.31 5.24
CA GLY A 228 16.13 -8.85 5.27
C GLY A 228 16.30 -8.12 3.95
N ASP A 229 16.64 -8.81 2.86
CA ASP A 229 16.93 -8.14 1.59
C ASP A 229 15.67 -7.67 0.83
N ARG A 230 14.48 -7.84 1.43
CA ARG A 230 13.16 -7.63 0.78
C ARG A 230 12.25 -6.75 1.63
N SER A 231 11.65 -5.74 0.98
CA SER A 231 10.88 -4.68 1.65
C SER A 231 11.78 -3.94 2.67
N ASP A 232 11.19 -3.50 3.77
CA ASP A 232 11.75 -2.94 4.99
C ASP A 232 12.14 -4.02 6.03
N ALA A 233 12.23 -5.31 5.67
CA ALA A 233 12.53 -6.37 6.64
C ALA A 233 14.00 -6.31 7.13
N ASP A 234 14.25 -6.46 8.43
CA ASP A 234 15.61 -6.48 9.02
C ASP A 234 16.29 -7.87 8.99
N GLY A 235 15.59 -8.90 8.52
CA GLY A 235 16.06 -10.28 8.47
C GLY A 235 15.84 -11.07 9.76
N TRP A 236 15.13 -10.50 10.75
CA TRP A 236 14.72 -11.18 11.97
C TRP A 236 13.24 -11.55 11.92
N ALA A 237 12.91 -12.79 12.26
CA ALA A 237 11.53 -13.21 12.44
C ALA A 237 11.20 -13.42 13.93
N THR A 238 9.95 -13.15 14.30
CA THR A 238 9.43 -13.34 15.65
C THR A 238 8.88 -14.75 15.82
N PHE A 239 9.31 -15.43 16.88
CA PHE A 239 8.92 -16.77 17.25
C PHE A 239 8.12 -16.76 18.54
N VAL A 240 7.05 -17.54 18.57
CA VAL A 240 6.11 -17.59 19.71
C VAL A 240 5.78 -19.05 20.04
N GLU A 241 5.95 -19.42 21.31
CA GLU A 241 5.44 -20.68 21.88
C GLU A 241 4.20 -20.41 22.75
N LEU A 242 3.10 -21.13 22.48
CA LEU A 242 1.79 -20.91 23.12
C LEU A 242 1.44 -22.04 24.10
N THR A 243 1.03 -21.70 25.33
CA THR A 243 0.38 -22.61 26.29
C THR A 243 -1.01 -22.04 26.66
N ILE A 244 -2.09 -22.84 26.56
CA ILE A 244 -3.48 -22.33 26.65
C ILE A 244 -4.09 -22.50 28.05
N THR A 245 -4.44 -21.39 28.70
CA THR A 245 -5.53 -21.30 29.69
C THR A 245 -6.14 -19.90 29.65
N LEU A 246 -7.47 -19.78 29.53
CA LEU A 246 -8.22 -18.51 29.38
C LEU A 246 -8.64 -17.94 30.75
N PRO A 247 -8.50 -16.62 31.03
CA PRO A 247 -9.61 -15.65 30.78
C PRO A 247 -9.28 -14.14 30.64
N GLY A 248 -10.19 -13.38 29.96
CA GLY A 248 -10.72 -12.07 30.40
C GLY A 248 -10.15 -10.73 29.86
N LEU A 249 -10.92 -10.02 29.01
CA LEU A 249 -10.57 -8.77 28.31
C LEU A 249 -10.97 -7.45 29.00
N LEU A 250 -10.11 -6.42 28.86
CA LEU A 250 -10.45 -4.98 28.87
C LEU A 250 -9.62 -4.25 27.80
N VAL A 251 -10.24 -3.35 27.03
CA VAL A 251 -9.59 -2.64 25.90
C VAL A 251 -9.87 -1.15 25.98
N GLY A 252 -8.78 -0.37 25.90
CA GLY A 252 -8.78 1.08 25.85
C GLY A 252 -8.69 1.62 24.42
N TRP A 253 -9.33 2.77 24.20
CA TRP A 253 -9.37 3.45 22.91
C TRP A 253 -8.20 4.44 22.78
N ILE A 254 -7.34 4.29 21.77
CA ILE A 254 -6.34 5.32 21.44
C ILE A 254 -6.93 6.28 20.40
N SER A 255 -6.94 7.57 20.74
CA SER A 255 -7.40 8.63 19.85
C SER A 255 -6.24 9.18 19.02
N MET A 256 -6.40 9.15 17.68
CA MET A 256 -5.55 9.82 16.66
C MET A 256 -5.43 11.37 16.80
N ARG A 257 -5.80 11.94 17.95
CA ARG A 257 -5.69 13.38 18.26
C ARG A 257 -4.31 13.83 18.73
N ASP A 258 -3.46 12.93 19.22
CA ASP A 258 -2.20 13.30 19.88
C ASP A 258 -0.97 13.31 18.97
N VAL A 259 -0.98 12.57 17.86
CA VAL A 259 0.12 12.57 16.87
C VAL A 259 0.22 13.93 16.15
N TRP A 260 -0.92 14.57 15.87
CA TRP A 260 -0.97 15.84 15.13
C TRP A 260 -0.68 17.09 15.98
N ARG A 261 -0.70 17.01 17.32
CA ARG A 261 -0.51 18.19 18.19
C ARG A 261 0.94 18.57 18.46
N ARG A 262 1.90 17.67 18.20
CA ARG A 262 3.32 17.91 18.55
C ARG A 262 4.15 18.64 17.49
N ARG A 263 3.57 19.08 16.37
CA ARG A 263 4.31 19.74 15.27
C ARG A 263 3.69 21.03 14.71
N LEU A 264 3.09 21.89 15.54
CA LEU A 264 2.76 23.26 15.10
C LEU A 264 3.20 24.30 16.14
N THR A 265 4.28 24.99 15.80
CA THR A 265 4.83 26.08 16.62
C THR A 265 4.00 27.35 16.45
N SER A 266 4.16 28.31 17.37
CA SER A 266 3.54 29.64 17.27
C SER A 266 3.92 30.40 15.98
N VAL A 267 5.04 30.03 15.35
CA VAL A 267 5.57 30.57 14.08
C VAL A 267 4.71 30.13 12.88
N ASP A 268 4.23 28.88 12.87
CA ASP A 268 3.40 28.33 11.79
C ASP A 268 2.04 29.05 11.70
N ARG A 269 1.45 29.37 12.85
CA ARG A 269 0.18 30.13 12.95
C ARG A 269 0.30 31.58 12.44
N ALA A 270 1.50 32.17 12.44
CA ALA A 270 1.74 33.49 11.87
C ALA A 270 1.95 33.43 10.35
N ARG A 271 2.56 32.35 9.84
CA ARG A 271 2.77 32.10 8.40
C ARG A 271 1.46 31.82 7.67
N VAL A 272 0.58 31.00 8.25
CA VAL A 272 -0.76 30.68 7.71
C VAL A 272 -1.62 31.94 7.56
N ARG A 273 -1.57 32.87 8.53
CA ARG A 273 -2.30 34.15 8.47
C ARG A 273 -1.81 35.07 7.35
N ARG A 274 -0.51 35.03 7.02
CA ARG A 274 0.10 35.84 5.94
C ARG A 274 -0.23 35.32 4.54
N ILE A 275 -0.43 34.01 4.39
CA ILE A 275 -0.86 33.36 3.13
C ILE A 275 -2.35 33.61 2.86
N ARG A 276 -3.19 33.61 3.90
CA ARG A 276 -4.63 33.81 3.81
C ARG A 276 -5.06 35.17 3.21
N GLY A 277 -4.22 36.20 3.33
CA GLY A 277 -4.46 37.52 2.74
C GLY A 277 -4.09 37.66 1.25
N ARG A 278 -3.45 36.64 0.65
CA ARG A 278 -2.99 36.66 -0.76
C ARG A 278 -3.69 35.64 -1.67
N LEU A 279 -4.44 34.69 -1.11
CA LEU A 279 -5.20 33.71 -1.87
C LEU A 279 -6.49 34.33 -2.38
N SER A 280 -6.68 34.32 -3.71
CA SER A 280 -7.99 34.64 -4.27
C SER A 280 -9.02 33.55 -3.88
N VAL A 281 -10.29 33.93 -3.73
CA VAL A 281 -11.39 32.98 -3.46
C VAL A 281 -11.41 31.86 -4.50
N GLN A 282 -11.08 32.18 -5.75
CA GLN A 282 -11.02 31.19 -6.84
C GLN A 282 -9.90 30.18 -6.64
N GLN A 283 -8.72 30.60 -6.15
CA GLN A 283 -7.63 29.66 -5.81
C GLN A 283 -7.99 28.79 -4.61
N ALA A 284 -8.64 29.35 -3.59
CA ALA A 284 -9.10 28.59 -2.45
C ALA A 284 -10.12 27.53 -2.87
N LEU A 285 -11.08 27.88 -3.72
CA LEU A 285 -12.07 26.93 -4.25
C LEU A 285 -11.40 25.82 -5.07
N LEU A 286 -10.48 26.15 -5.98
CA LEU A 286 -9.75 25.15 -6.76
C LEU A 286 -9.00 24.17 -5.83
N MET A 287 -8.25 24.71 -4.87
CA MET A 287 -7.47 23.92 -3.92
C MET A 287 -8.35 23.01 -3.07
N LEU A 288 -9.40 23.57 -2.44
CA LEU A 288 -10.30 22.82 -1.58
C LEU A 288 -11.07 21.74 -2.35
N SER A 289 -11.43 22.00 -3.61
CA SER A 289 -12.16 21.02 -4.43
C SER A 289 -11.28 19.81 -4.77
N ILE A 290 -10.00 20.03 -5.12
CA ILE A 290 -9.06 18.93 -5.40
C ILE A 290 -8.82 18.10 -4.14
N VAL A 291 -8.52 18.75 -3.02
CA VAL A 291 -8.29 18.06 -1.74
C VAL A 291 -9.55 17.31 -1.29
N ALA A 292 -10.73 17.92 -1.44
CA ALA A 292 -12.00 17.29 -1.06
C ALA A 292 -12.33 16.07 -1.93
N ILE A 293 -11.98 16.04 -3.21
CA ILE A 293 -12.18 14.86 -4.05
C ILE A 293 -11.28 13.71 -3.58
N VAL A 294 -9.98 13.96 -3.38
CA VAL A 294 -9.03 12.90 -2.98
C VAL A 294 -9.43 12.31 -1.62
N LEU A 295 -9.55 13.16 -0.60
CA LEU A 295 -9.88 12.70 0.75
C LEU A 295 -11.33 12.22 0.86
N GLY A 296 -12.24 12.80 0.07
CA GLY A 296 -13.64 12.40 0.03
C GLY A 296 -13.86 11.04 -0.63
N VAL A 297 -13.08 10.69 -1.66
CA VAL A 297 -13.08 9.34 -2.23
C VAL A 297 -12.58 8.32 -1.20
N ARG A 298 -11.50 8.61 -0.47
CA ARG A 298 -11.04 7.72 0.61
C ARG A 298 -12.09 7.55 1.70
N ALA A 299 -12.59 8.65 2.25
CA ALA A 299 -13.62 8.61 3.29
C ALA A 299 -14.91 7.92 2.79
N GLY A 300 -15.27 8.11 1.51
CA GLY A 300 -16.40 7.44 0.88
C GLY A 300 -16.18 5.94 0.73
N GLY A 301 -14.97 5.50 0.39
CA GLY A 301 -14.60 4.09 0.31
C GLY A 301 -14.77 3.38 1.66
N ILE A 302 -14.17 3.95 2.71
CA ILE A 302 -14.28 3.44 4.09
C ILE A 302 -15.74 3.43 4.55
N LEU A 303 -16.49 4.50 4.28
CA LEU A 303 -17.90 4.57 4.69
C LEU A 303 -18.77 3.54 3.95
N LEU A 304 -18.55 3.33 2.65
CA LEU A 304 -19.31 2.35 1.87
C LEU A 304 -18.97 0.92 2.29
N GLU A 305 -17.70 0.65 2.59
CA GLU A 305 -17.25 -0.62 3.17
C GLU A 305 -17.99 -0.92 4.48
N TRP A 306 -18.15 0.06 5.37
CA TRP A 306 -18.86 -0.15 6.64
C TRP A 306 -20.38 -0.20 6.55
N SER A 307 -20.97 0.34 5.49
CA SER A 307 -22.43 0.57 5.41
C SER A 307 -23.14 -0.26 4.36
N THR A 308 -22.41 -1.00 3.53
CA THR A 308 -22.96 -1.75 2.39
C THR A 308 -22.24 -3.08 2.20
N ASP A 309 -22.94 -4.07 1.67
CA ASP A 309 -22.37 -5.36 1.26
C ASP A 309 -21.80 -5.31 -0.18
N LEU A 310 -21.41 -4.12 -0.66
CA LEU A 310 -20.84 -4.00 -2.00
C LEU A 310 -19.45 -4.60 -2.01
N SER A 311 -19.19 -5.49 -2.97
CA SER A 311 -17.82 -5.99 -3.24
C SER A 311 -16.84 -4.83 -3.41
N MET A 312 -15.57 -5.05 -3.06
CA MET A 312 -14.52 -4.06 -3.26
C MET A 312 -14.54 -3.50 -4.70
N HIS A 313 -14.59 -4.33 -5.75
CA HIS A 313 -14.58 -3.83 -7.13
C HIS A 313 -15.78 -2.92 -7.45
N ALA A 314 -16.94 -3.16 -6.83
CA ALA A 314 -18.12 -2.31 -7.01
C ALA A 314 -17.92 -0.93 -6.36
N ILE A 315 -17.37 -0.88 -5.14
CA ILE A 315 -17.04 0.38 -4.47
C ILE A 315 -16.01 1.16 -5.30
N ALA A 316 -14.94 0.49 -5.76
CA ALA A 316 -13.92 1.10 -6.61
C ALA A 316 -14.51 1.60 -7.95
N ALA A 317 -15.38 0.83 -8.59
CA ALA A 317 -16.04 1.23 -9.85
C ALA A 317 -16.90 2.48 -9.69
N VAL A 318 -17.56 2.66 -8.53
CA VAL A 318 -18.36 3.84 -8.21
C VAL A 318 -17.50 5.07 -7.92
N LEU A 319 -16.40 4.90 -7.17
CA LEU A 319 -15.62 6.02 -6.65
C LEU A 319 -14.45 6.46 -7.54
N TYR A 320 -13.83 5.54 -8.28
CA TYR A 320 -12.70 5.86 -9.16
C TYR A 320 -12.98 6.89 -10.26
N PRO A 321 -14.20 7.00 -10.83
CA PRO A 321 -14.54 8.09 -11.75
C PRO A 321 -14.34 9.50 -11.16
N PHE A 322 -14.47 9.67 -9.84
CA PHE A 322 -14.22 10.96 -9.19
C PHE A 322 -12.73 11.32 -9.20
N ILE A 323 -11.83 10.34 -9.08
CA ILE A 323 -10.38 10.55 -9.23
C ILE A 323 -10.04 10.76 -10.70
N SER A 324 -10.36 9.79 -11.56
CA SER A 324 -9.91 9.75 -12.95
C SER A 324 -10.47 10.89 -13.80
N LEU A 325 -11.73 11.27 -13.60
CA LEU A 325 -12.42 12.31 -14.37
C LEU A 325 -12.71 13.55 -13.52
N GLY A 326 -13.14 13.37 -12.26
CA GLY A 326 -13.55 14.48 -11.40
C GLY A 326 -12.43 15.48 -11.14
N ILE A 327 -11.20 15.02 -10.85
CA ILE A 327 -10.05 15.89 -10.60
C ILE A 327 -9.73 16.76 -11.84
N PRO A 328 -9.53 16.21 -13.06
CA PRO A 328 -9.34 17.02 -14.26
C PRO A 328 -10.51 17.97 -14.57
N ILE A 329 -11.76 17.51 -14.42
CA ILE A 329 -12.96 18.31 -14.73
C ILE A 329 -13.06 19.52 -13.81
N VAL A 330 -12.98 19.28 -12.49
CA VAL A 330 -13.02 20.36 -11.48
C VAL A 330 -11.84 21.30 -11.68
N THR A 331 -10.65 20.78 -11.94
CA THR A 331 -9.47 21.59 -12.23
C THR A 331 -9.71 22.49 -13.43
N TYR A 332 -10.27 21.99 -14.52
CA TYR A 332 -10.60 22.78 -15.71
C TYR A 332 -11.63 23.88 -15.39
N VAL A 333 -12.75 23.51 -14.74
CA VAL A 333 -13.87 24.42 -14.42
C VAL A 333 -13.42 25.58 -13.52
N PHE A 334 -12.68 25.29 -12.45
CA PHE A 334 -12.24 26.32 -11.51
C PHE A 334 -11.04 27.11 -12.03
N SER A 335 -10.12 26.48 -12.77
CA SER A 335 -8.98 27.18 -13.38
C SER A 335 -9.44 28.18 -14.44
N HIS A 336 -10.53 27.92 -15.15
CA HIS A 336 -11.11 28.87 -16.11
C HIS A 336 -11.51 30.22 -15.47
N ARG A 337 -11.73 30.25 -14.15
CA ARG A 337 -12.02 31.48 -13.41
C ARG A 337 -10.76 32.28 -13.08
N LEU A 338 -9.57 31.69 -13.21
CA LEU A 338 -8.28 32.32 -12.98
C LEU A 338 -7.75 32.99 -14.24
N THR A 339 -7.26 34.22 -14.12
CA THR A 339 -6.79 34.99 -15.28
C THR A 339 -5.35 34.64 -15.69
N ARG A 340 -4.50 34.30 -14.72
CA ARG A 340 -3.08 33.98 -14.95
C ARG A 340 -2.90 32.47 -15.02
N ARG A 341 -2.23 32.01 -16.09
CA ARG A 341 -1.95 30.59 -16.33
C ARG A 341 -1.05 29.99 -15.23
N MET A 342 -0.06 30.75 -14.78
CA MET A 342 0.87 30.31 -13.74
C MET A 342 0.16 30.07 -12.41
N ASP A 343 -0.69 31.01 -11.99
CA ASP A 343 -1.44 30.90 -10.73
C ASP A 343 -2.33 29.65 -10.74
N ALA A 344 -3.01 29.36 -11.85
CA ALA A 344 -3.82 28.14 -11.99
C ALA A 344 -2.96 26.88 -11.89
N ALA A 345 -1.84 26.83 -12.63
CA ALA A 345 -0.94 25.69 -12.67
C ALA A 345 -0.33 25.37 -11.29
N VAL A 346 0.23 26.38 -10.62
CA VAL A 346 0.84 26.24 -9.29
C VAL A 346 -0.20 25.87 -8.23
N THR A 347 -1.39 26.49 -8.27
CA THR A 347 -2.46 26.15 -7.32
C THR A 347 -2.93 24.71 -7.50
N ALA A 348 -3.13 24.23 -8.72
CA ALA A 348 -3.59 22.85 -8.94
C ALA A 348 -2.53 21.81 -8.55
N SER A 349 -1.27 21.98 -8.99
CA SER A 349 -0.18 21.07 -8.63
C SER A 349 0.11 21.06 -7.14
N GLY A 350 0.12 22.25 -6.51
CA GLY A 350 0.29 22.35 -5.07
C GLY A 350 -0.86 21.71 -4.29
N ALA A 351 -2.10 21.91 -4.73
CA ALA A 351 -3.27 21.31 -4.09
C ALA A 351 -3.24 19.78 -4.16
N LEU A 352 -2.87 19.20 -5.31
CA LEU A 352 -2.78 17.75 -5.44
C LEU A 352 -1.60 17.17 -4.63
N GLY A 353 -0.43 17.82 -4.65
CA GLY A 353 0.69 17.42 -3.80
C GLY A 353 0.35 17.46 -2.32
N ILE A 354 -0.37 18.49 -1.87
CA ILE A 354 -0.89 18.58 -0.48
C ILE A 354 -1.93 17.49 -0.21
N ALA A 355 -2.83 17.21 -1.16
CA ALA A 355 -3.82 16.14 -1.01
C ALA A 355 -3.13 14.79 -0.76
N PHE A 356 -2.09 14.45 -1.55
CA PHE A 356 -1.31 13.23 -1.32
C PHE A 356 -0.62 13.19 0.05
N LEU A 357 -0.01 14.30 0.48
CA LEU A 357 0.63 14.33 1.81
C LEU A 357 -0.38 14.17 2.94
N LEU A 358 -1.58 14.74 2.82
CA LEU A 358 -2.64 14.55 3.80
C LEU A 358 -3.18 13.12 3.79
N ASP A 359 -3.30 12.54 2.60
CA ASP A 359 -3.79 11.19 2.39
C ASP A 359 -2.83 10.14 2.97
N TYR A 360 -1.55 10.19 2.59
CA TYR A 360 -0.51 9.33 3.14
C TYR A 360 -0.27 9.57 4.63
N GLY A 361 -0.31 10.82 5.07
CA GLY A 361 -0.21 11.15 6.50
C GLY A 361 -1.41 10.68 7.32
N TYR A 362 -2.60 10.52 6.71
CA TYR A 362 -3.75 9.91 7.36
C TYR A 362 -3.60 8.38 7.46
N LEU A 363 -3.08 7.76 6.41
CA LEU A 363 -2.82 6.32 6.35
C LEU A 363 -1.60 5.86 7.16
N GLY A 364 -0.74 6.78 7.59
CA GLY A 364 0.49 6.43 8.30
C GLY A 364 1.55 5.78 7.40
N VAL A 365 1.52 6.05 6.08
CA VAL A 365 2.48 5.47 5.13
C VAL A 365 3.89 6.00 5.43
N GLU A 366 4.78 5.10 5.84
CA GLU A 366 6.18 5.42 6.13
C GLU A 366 7.11 5.09 4.96
N VAL A 367 6.73 4.13 4.11
CA VAL A 367 7.51 3.71 2.94
C VAL A 367 6.67 3.73 1.66
N LEU A 368 7.23 4.22 0.55
CA LEU A 368 6.64 4.26 -0.77
C LEU A 368 7.58 3.63 -1.81
N PRO A 369 7.08 2.78 -2.72
CA PRO A 369 7.86 2.34 -3.87
C PRO A 369 8.24 3.50 -4.79
N ILE A 370 9.42 3.42 -5.41
CA ILE A 370 9.94 4.50 -6.27
C ILE A 370 9.03 4.75 -7.49
N GLU A 371 8.37 3.70 -7.99
CA GLU A 371 7.43 3.75 -9.08
C GLU A 371 6.22 4.63 -8.72
N ILE A 372 5.70 4.48 -7.49
CA ILE A 372 4.62 5.30 -6.96
C ILE A 372 5.06 6.77 -6.89
N VAL A 373 6.29 7.04 -6.44
CA VAL A 373 6.81 8.42 -6.39
C VAL A 373 6.92 9.05 -7.78
N VAL A 374 7.41 8.29 -8.77
CA VAL A 374 7.47 8.73 -10.18
C VAL A 374 6.07 9.01 -10.71
N GLN A 375 5.12 8.11 -10.45
CA GLN A 375 3.74 8.21 -10.90
C GLN A 375 3.04 9.43 -10.26
N ARG A 376 3.17 9.65 -8.95
CA ARG A 376 2.66 10.83 -8.22
C ARG A 376 3.24 12.12 -8.77
N THR A 377 4.54 12.16 -9.01
CA THR A 377 5.24 13.32 -9.61
C THR A 377 4.68 13.63 -10.99
N GLY A 378 4.48 12.61 -11.83
CA GLY A 378 3.90 12.73 -13.15
C GLY A 378 2.46 13.26 -13.13
N ILE A 379 1.62 12.78 -12.21
CA ILE A 379 0.22 13.19 -12.09
C ILE A 379 0.12 14.65 -11.57
N ILE A 380 0.97 15.07 -10.63
CA ILE A 380 1.08 16.47 -10.19
C ILE A 380 1.45 17.39 -11.35
N LEU A 381 2.41 16.97 -12.18
CA LEU A 381 2.81 17.69 -13.38
C LEU A 381 1.65 17.79 -14.37
N ALA A 382 1.00 16.66 -14.68
CA ALA A 382 -0.13 16.60 -15.59
C ALA A 382 -1.25 17.57 -15.18
N LEU A 383 -1.62 17.59 -13.90
CA LEU A 383 -2.68 18.46 -13.40
C LEU A 383 -2.32 19.95 -13.49
N GLY A 384 -1.07 20.31 -13.23
CA GLY A 384 -0.59 21.69 -13.40
C GLY A 384 -0.65 22.15 -14.85
N LEU A 385 -0.33 21.27 -15.80
CA LEU A 385 -0.46 21.55 -17.23
C LEU A 385 -1.92 21.73 -17.65
N ILE A 386 -2.83 20.88 -17.15
CA ILE A 386 -4.29 21.00 -17.36
C ILE A 386 -4.78 22.36 -16.85
N ALA A 387 -4.46 22.72 -15.60
CA ALA A 387 -4.89 23.98 -14.99
C ALA A 387 -4.33 25.21 -15.72
N GLY A 388 -3.04 25.20 -16.07
CA GLY A 388 -2.40 26.28 -16.82
C GLY A 388 -2.97 26.43 -18.24
N GLY A 389 -3.38 25.33 -18.86
CA GLY A 389 -4.09 25.29 -20.13
C GLY A 389 -5.56 25.71 -20.03
N ALA A 390 -6.22 25.52 -18.89
CA ALA A 390 -7.64 25.84 -18.68
C ALA A 390 -7.89 27.30 -18.27
N ALA A 391 -6.86 28.01 -17.80
CA ALA A 391 -6.98 29.40 -17.34
C ALA A 391 -7.62 30.33 -18.39
N LYS A 392 -8.36 31.36 -17.93
CA LYS A 392 -9.16 32.27 -18.79
C LYS A 392 -8.38 32.86 -19.97
N ARG A 393 -7.12 33.25 -19.72
CA ARG A 393 -6.22 33.82 -20.74
C ARG A 393 -5.68 32.75 -21.71
N ALA A 394 -5.64 31.48 -21.31
CA ALA A 394 -5.25 30.38 -22.17
C ALA A 394 -6.33 30.03 -23.19
N THR A 395 -7.58 30.02 -22.75
CA THR A 395 -8.72 29.60 -23.57
C THR A 395 -9.29 30.70 -24.46
N ARG A 396 -8.75 31.93 -24.40
CA ARG A 396 -9.27 33.09 -25.16
C ARG A 396 -9.11 32.93 -26.67
N GLU A 397 -8.02 32.31 -27.12
CA GLU A 397 -7.74 32.08 -28.54
C GLU A 397 -8.24 30.71 -29.00
N ARG A 398 -7.97 29.67 -28.22
CA ARG A 398 -8.41 28.29 -28.49
C ARG A 398 -8.75 27.60 -27.17
N ARG A 399 -9.94 26.99 -27.10
CA ARG A 399 -10.37 26.19 -25.94
C ARG A 399 -9.41 25.03 -25.68
N LEU A 400 -9.03 24.32 -26.74
CA LEU A 400 -8.00 23.27 -26.71
C LEU A 400 -6.65 23.85 -27.12
N ASN A 401 -5.74 23.96 -26.16
CA ASN A 401 -4.37 24.41 -26.40
C ASN A 401 -3.37 23.35 -25.97
N ARG A 402 -2.11 23.51 -26.42
CA ARG A 402 -1.05 22.51 -26.23
C ARG A 402 -0.85 22.10 -24.77
N LEU A 403 -0.91 23.03 -23.81
CA LEU A 403 -0.74 22.69 -22.39
C LEU A 403 -1.85 21.77 -21.89
N LEU A 404 -3.10 22.11 -22.23
CA LEU A 404 -4.26 21.31 -21.83
C LEU A 404 -4.20 19.91 -22.44
N VAL A 405 -3.90 19.81 -23.74
CA VAL A 405 -3.79 18.52 -24.44
C VAL A 405 -2.64 17.69 -23.89
N SER A 406 -1.45 18.27 -23.72
CA SER A 406 -0.30 17.57 -23.13
C SER A 406 -0.57 17.11 -21.70
N GLY A 407 -1.23 17.94 -20.89
CA GLY A 407 -1.61 17.58 -19.52
C GLY A 407 -2.63 16.44 -19.48
N LEU A 408 -3.66 16.48 -20.34
CA LEU A 408 -4.65 15.40 -20.44
C LEU A 408 -4.03 14.09 -20.94
N LEU A 409 -3.17 14.15 -21.97
CA LEU A 409 -2.48 12.98 -22.48
C LEU A 409 -1.55 12.37 -21.44
N LEU A 410 -0.83 13.20 -20.66
CA LEU A 410 0.02 12.72 -19.58
C LEU A 410 -0.82 12.11 -18.45
N TRP A 411 -1.92 12.76 -18.06
CA TRP A 411 -2.83 12.24 -17.03
C TRP A 411 -3.38 10.87 -17.40
N VAL A 412 -4.01 10.78 -18.57
CA VAL A 412 -4.58 9.51 -19.07
C VAL A 412 -3.48 8.49 -19.28
N GLY A 413 -2.35 8.89 -19.87
CA GLY A 413 -1.21 8.01 -20.12
C GLY A 413 -0.65 7.39 -18.84
N LEU A 414 -0.53 8.16 -17.75
CA LEU A 414 -0.07 7.64 -16.46
C LEU A 414 -1.08 6.71 -15.81
N LEU A 415 -2.38 7.05 -15.82
CA LEU A 415 -3.42 6.16 -15.28
C LEU A 415 -3.49 4.84 -16.07
N VAL A 416 -3.44 4.92 -17.41
CA VAL A 416 -3.41 3.77 -18.31
C VAL A 416 -2.14 2.96 -18.12
N ALA A 417 -0.97 3.60 -18.04
CA ALA A 417 0.30 2.92 -17.79
C ALA A 417 0.27 2.15 -16.48
N THR A 418 -0.34 2.72 -15.45
CA THR A 418 -0.52 2.05 -14.16
C THR A 418 -1.47 0.86 -14.29
N LEU A 419 -2.62 1.03 -14.97
CA LEU A 419 -3.59 -0.02 -15.23
C LEU A 419 -2.95 -1.22 -15.96
N PHE A 420 -2.10 -0.95 -16.96
CA PHE A 420 -1.40 -1.95 -17.77
C PHE A 420 -0.01 -2.34 -17.24
N GLN A 421 0.37 -1.91 -16.03
CA GLN A 421 1.60 -2.35 -15.35
C GLN A 421 2.90 -1.94 -16.05
N PHE A 422 2.89 -0.84 -16.81
CA PHE A 422 4.11 -0.27 -17.38
C PHE A 422 4.88 0.60 -16.37
N ILE A 423 4.21 1.03 -15.30
CA ILE A 423 4.74 1.85 -14.19
C ILE A 423 4.04 1.39 -12.91
#